data_AF-A0A7Y5B5K5-F1
#
_entry.id   AF-A0A7Y5B5K5-F1
#
_cell.length_a   1.000
_cell.length_b   1.000
_cell.length_c   1.000
_cell.angle_alpha   90.00
_cell.angle_beta   90.00
_cell.angle_gamma   90.00
#
_symmetry.space_group_name_H-M   'P 1'
#
loop_
_entity.id
_entity.type
_entity.pdbx_description
1 polymer ?
#
loop_
_entity_poly.entity_id
_entity_poly.type
_entity_poly.pdbx_seq_one_letter_code
_entity_poly.pdbx_strand_id
1 'polypeptide(L)'
;MINTDVRLVRKWLRDLDEYLESSRTLGPFTVGLDKRECIMLVQQILANLPSEFEAADRILRDQERLIGGAQDEAEQTLATAGSEAARAIEEAKTQAKQILDQAKAMQANMIEQTEVYRLAEAQAREILESAKDGSRQIRQGADEYAHEVLTQVENALSKVMGTVQNGKSYLEDYLHHRAVVRR
;
A
#
# COMPACT_ATOMS: atom_id res chain seq x y z
N MET A 1 -59.73 15.64 -12.27
CA MET A 1 -60.42 16.42 -13.33
C MET A 1 -59.77 16.32 -14.72
N ILE A 2 -58.46 16.01 -14.83
CA ILE A 2 -57.70 16.02 -16.11
C ILE A 2 -58.18 15.01 -17.17
N ASN A 3 -58.84 13.92 -16.77
CA ASN A 3 -59.21 12.83 -17.68
C ASN A 3 -60.51 13.10 -18.47
N THR A 4 -61.24 14.17 -18.15
CA THR A 4 -62.57 14.43 -18.73
C THR A 4 -62.44 15.15 -20.07
N ASP A 5 -61.60 16.18 -20.18
CA ASP A 5 -61.52 17.01 -21.40
C ASP A 5 -60.87 16.29 -22.60
N VAL A 6 -59.78 15.54 -22.39
CA VAL A 6 -59.14 14.74 -23.46
C VAL A 6 -60.08 13.66 -24.00
N ARG A 7 -60.89 13.05 -23.14
CA ARG A 7 -61.88 12.05 -23.57
C ARG A 7 -63.02 12.70 -24.35
N LEU A 8 -63.41 13.93 -23.99
CA LEU A 8 -64.44 14.71 -24.69
C LEU A 8 -63.95 15.20 -26.05
N VAL A 9 -62.75 15.77 -26.15
CA VAL A 9 -62.15 16.16 -27.44
C VAL A 9 -62.01 14.96 -28.37
N ARG A 10 -61.54 13.82 -27.85
CA ARG A 10 -61.48 12.57 -28.63
C ARG A 10 -62.86 12.08 -29.06
N LYS A 11 -63.88 12.26 -28.22
CA LYS A 11 -65.26 11.91 -28.58
C LYS A 11 -65.76 12.82 -29.70
N TRP A 12 -65.63 14.13 -29.58
CA TRP A 12 -66.04 15.07 -30.63
C TRP A 12 -65.30 14.86 -31.95
N LEU A 13 -64.01 14.49 -31.92
CA LEU A 13 -63.26 14.13 -33.11
C LEU A 13 -63.82 12.88 -33.79
N ARG A 14 -64.18 11.84 -33.02
CA ARG A 14 -64.83 10.64 -33.56
C ARG A 14 -66.24 10.92 -34.09
N ASP A 15 -67.02 11.69 -33.34
CA ASP A 15 -68.37 12.06 -33.76
C ASP A 15 -68.28 12.85 -35.08
N LEU A 16 -67.34 13.79 -35.20
CA LEU A 16 -67.10 14.55 -36.44
C LEU A 16 -66.66 13.64 -37.61
N ASP A 17 -65.78 12.68 -37.34
CA ASP A 17 -65.32 11.69 -38.34
C ASP A 17 -66.49 10.81 -38.83
N GLU A 18 -67.33 10.32 -37.91
CA GLU A 18 -68.54 9.53 -38.23
C GLU A 18 -69.57 10.35 -39.03
N TYR A 19 -69.74 11.63 -38.71
CA TYR A 19 -70.58 12.55 -39.51
C TYR A 19 -70.02 12.78 -40.92
N LEU A 20 -68.70 12.81 -41.08
CA LEU A 20 -68.07 12.95 -42.38
C LEU A 20 -68.15 11.65 -43.19
N GLU A 21 -67.93 10.48 -42.56
CA GLU A 21 -68.00 9.16 -43.20
C GLU A 21 -69.44 8.76 -43.60
N SER A 22 -70.43 9.12 -42.80
CA SER A 22 -71.85 8.83 -43.09
C SER A 22 -72.44 9.70 -44.22
N SER A 23 -71.72 10.75 -44.63
CA SER A 23 -72.13 11.63 -45.70
C SER A 23 -71.94 10.98 -47.07
N ARG A 24 -72.95 11.05 -47.94
CA ARG A 24 -72.87 10.49 -49.30
C ARG A 24 -72.39 11.55 -50.27
N THR A 25 -71.30 11.27 -50.99
CA THR A 25 -70.79 12.18 -52.02
C THR A 25 -71.45 11.86 -53.36
N LEU A 26 -72.13 12.83 -53.96
CA LEU A 26 -72.71 12.74 -55.30
C LEU A 26 -72.06 13.80 -56.19
N GLY A 27 -70.98 13.42 -56.89
CA GLY A 27 -70.19 14.36 -57.69
C GLY A 27 -69.55 15.44 -56.80
N PRO A 28 -69.58 16.73 -57.18
CA PRO A 28 -69.01 17.81 -56.36
C PRO A 28 -69.84 18.18 -55.12
N PHE A 29 -70.94 17.48 -54.83
CA PHE A 29 -71.85 17.78 -53.72
C PHE A 29 -71.83 16.67 -52.66
N THR A 30 -71.68 17.07 -51.40
CA THR A 30 -71.85 16.18 -50.24
C THR A 30 -73.29 16.29 -49.73
N VAL A 31 -74.01 15.17 -49.69
CA VAL A 31 -75.41 15.10 -49.26
C VAL A 31 -75.48 14.30 -47.94
N GLY A 32 -76.22 14.83 -46.97
CA GLY A 32 -76.36 14.22 -45.64
C GLY A 32 -75.39 14.76 -44.58
N LEU A 33 -74.60 15.78 -44.89
CA LEU A 33 -73.72 16.46 -43.95
C LEU A 33 -74.39 17.73 -43.39
N ASP A 34 -74.66 17.79 -42.08
CA ASP A 34 -75.11 19.03 -41.45
C ASP A 34 -73.90 19.92 -41.12
N LYS A 35 -73.69 20.92 -41.99
CA LYS A 35 -72.64 21.92 -41.83
C LYS A 35 -72.67 22.62 -40.46
N ARG A 36 -73.84 22.80 -39.85
CA ARG A 36 -73.96 23.45 -38.53
C ARG A 36 -73.43 22.55 -37.43
N GLU A 37 -73.77 21.26 -37.45
CA GLU A 37 -73.29 20.29 -36.46
C GLU A 37 -71.76 20.12 -36.54
N CYS A 38 -71.21 20.00 -37.75
CA CYS A 38 -69.76 19.91 -37.94
C CYS A 38 -69.02 21.16 -37.43
N ILE A 39 -69.54 22.37 -37.71
CA ILE A 39 -68.95 23.61 -37.21
C ILE A 39 -69.00 23.66 -35.68
N MET A 40 -70.12 23.24 -35.06
CA MET A 40 -70.21 23.19 -33.60
C MET A 40 -69.19 22.23 -32.99
N LEU A 41 -69.03 21.02 -33.57
CA LEU A 41 -68.04 20.05 -33.09
C LEU A 41 -66.60 20.59 -33.24
N VAL A 42 -66.28 21.19 -34.39
CA VAL A 42 -64.96 21.83 -34.61
C VAL A 42 -64.73 22.98 -33.62
N GLN A 43 -65.72 23.82 -33.37
CA GLN A 43 -65.61 24.91 -32.39
C GLN A 43 -65.44 24.38 -30.96
N GLN A 44 -66.14 23.31 -30.58
CA GLN A 44 -65.97 22.67 -29.28
C GLN A 44 -64.57 22.06 -29.12
N ILE A 45 -64.06 21.40 -30.15
CA ILE A 45 -62.69 20.90 -30.18
C ILE A 45 -61.71 22.07 -30.03
N LEU A 46 -61.82 23.11 -30.86
CA LEU A 46 -60.92 24.26 -30.84
C LEU A 46 -60.99 25.09 -29.56
N ALA A 47 -62.15 25.12 -28.89
CA ALA A 47 -62.32 25.84 -27.62
C ALA A 47 -61.63 25.16 -26.44
N ASN A 48 -61.55 23.82 -26.47
CA ASN A 48 -60.93 23.06 -25.39
C ASN A 48 -59.46 22.76 -25.69
N LEU A 49 -59.09 22.53 -26.96
CA LEU A 49 -57.75 22.11 -27.37
C LEU A 49 -56.57 22.91 -26.72
N PRO A 50 -56.64 24.25 -26.58
CA PRO A 50 -55.59 25.02 -25.89
C PRO A 50 -55.36 24.60 -24.43
N SER A 51 -56.42 24.37 -23.64
CA SER A 51 -56.27 23.96 -22.24
C SER A 51 -55.67 22.57 -22.10
N GLU A 52 -55.93 21.66 -23.04
CA GLU A 52 -55.30 20.35 -23.02
C GLU A 52 -53.81 20.42 -23.36
N PHE A 53 -53.40 21.29 -24.28
CA PHE A 53 -51.98 21.52 -24.55
C PHE A 53 -51.25 22.15 -23.36
N GLU A 54 -51.86 23.13 -22.68
CA GLU A 54 -51.30 23.69 -21.44
C GLU A 54 -51.17 22.64 -20.34
N ALA A 55 -52.14 21.73 -20.21
CA ALA A 55 -52.07 20.64 -19.26
C ALA A 55 -50.92 19.67 -19.60
N ALA A 56 -50.74 19.33 -20.88
CA ALA A 56 -49.63 18.49 -21.33
C ALA A 56 -48.26 19.15 -21.07
N ASP A 57 -48.11 20.45 -21.35
CA ASP A 57 -46.88 21.21 -21.09
C ASP A 57 -46.53 21.23 -19.61
N ARG A 58 -47.52 21.41 -18.73
CA ARG A 58 -47.31 21.32 -17.27
C ARG A 58 -46.79 19.96 -16.83
N ILE A 59 -47.38 18.87 -17.34
CA ILE A 59 -46.94 17.51 -17.00
C ILE A 59 -45.51 17.27 -17.48
N LEU A 60 -45.15 17.72 -18.67
CA LEU A 60 -43.78 17.59 -19.19
C LEU A 60 -42.77 18.36 -18.35
N ARG A 61 -43.09 19.61 -17.96
CA ARG A 61 -42.24 20.41 -17.06
C ARG A 61 -42.12 19.81 -15.68
N ASP A 62 -43.23 19.29 -15.13
CA ASP A 62 -43.23 18.61 -13.84
C ASP A 62 -42.37 17.35 -13.90
N GLN A 63 -42.45 16.58 -14.97
CA GLN A 63 -41.61 15.41 -15.19
C GLN A 63 -40.14 15.78 -15.30
N GLU A 64 -39.79 16.81 -16.08
CA GLU A 64 -38.41 17.30 -16.21
C GLU A 64 -37.85 17.75 -14.86
N ARG A 65 -38.64 18.50 -14.09
CA ARG A 65 -38.28 18.93 -12.73
C ARG A 65 -38.08 17.74 -11.78
N LEU A 66 -38.96 16.74 -11.84
CA LEU A 66 -38.85 15.54 -10.99
C LEU A 66 -37.62 14.71 -11.34
N ILE A 67 -37.35 14.51 -12.64
CA ILE A 67 -36.17 13.76 -13.09
C ILE A 67 -34.89 14.51 -12.71
N GLY A 68 -34.83 15.82 -12.95
CA GLY A 68 -33.68 16.64 -12.56
C GLY A 68 -33.43 16.58 -11.05
N GLY A 69 -34.47 16.79 -10.24
CA GLY A 69 -34.35 16.69 -8.78
C GLY A 69 -33.90 15.31 -8.30
N ALA A 70 -34.41 14.23 -8.89
CA ALA A 70 -33.98 12.88 -8.55
C ALA A 70 -32.54 12.58 -8.97
N GLN A 71 -32.08 13.14 -10.10
CA GLN A 71 -30.70 13.02 -10.55
C GLN A 71 -29.74 13.78 -9.63
N ASP A 72 -30.08 15.02 -9.26
CA ASP A 72 -29.30 15.83 -8.33
C ASP A 72 -29.19 15.15 -6.96
N GLU A 73 -30.28 14.60 -6.44
CA GLU A 73 -30.31 13.88 -5.16
C GLU A 73 -29.46 12.59 -5.22
N ALA A 74 -29.53 11.85 -6.33
CA ALA A 74 -28.71 10.67 -6.53
C ALA A 74 -27.21 11.02 -6.59
N GLU A 75 -26.85 12.10 -7.29
CA GLU A 75 -25.47 12.57 -7.39
C GLU A 75 -24.93 13.00 -6.01
N GLN A 76 -25.71 13.77 -5.25
CA GLN A 76 -25.34 14.17 -3.89
C GLN A 76 -25.15 12.97 -2.96
N THR A 77 -26.04 11.99 -3.06
CA THR A 77 -25.96 10.75 -2.27
C THR A 77 -24.69 9.97 -2.60
N LEU A 78 -24.39 9.79 -3.89
CA LEU A 78 -23.18 9.10 -4.34
C LEU A 78 -21.91 9.85 -3.93
N ALA A 79 -21.89 11.17 -4.05
CA ALA A 79 -20.76 12.00 -3.62
C ALA A 79 -20.50 11.87 -2.12
N THR A 80 -21.56 11.94 -1.31
CA THR A 80 -21.49 11.79 0.15
C THR A 80 -21.00 10.39 0.53
N ALA A 81 -21.62 9.34 -0.02
CA ALA A 81 -21.21 7.96 0.23
C ALA A 81 -19.75 7.69 -0.20
N GLY A 82 -19.31 8.25 -1.33
CA GLY A 82 -17.93 8.16 -1.80
C GLY A 82 -16.95 8.83 -0.85
N SER A 83 -17.28 10.03 -0.36
CA SER A 83 -16.45 10.75 0.61
C SER A 83 -16.37 10.00 1.95
N GLU A 84 -17.47 9.45 2.44
CA GLU A 84 -17.51 8.68 3.68
C GLU A 84 -16.72 7.37 3.56
N ALA A 85 -16.85 6.66 2.45
CA ALA A 85 -16.08 5.45 2.16
C ALA A 85 -14.58 5.75 2.12
N ALA A 86 -14.18 6.83 1.44
CA ALA A 86 -12.78 7.26 1.39
C ALA A 86 -12.24 7.57 2.79
N ARG A 87 -13.01 8.28 3.62
CA ARG A 87 -12.63 8.60 5.01
C ARG A 87 -12.47 7.33 5.85
N ALA A 88 -13.43 6.41 5.76
CA ALA A 88 -13.38 5.14 6.50
C ALA A 88 -12.17 4.28 6.12
N ILE A 89 -11.80 4.25 4.83
CA ILE A 89 -10.62 3.53 4.34
C ILE A 89 -9.34 4.15 4.91
N GLU A 90 -9.21 5.48 4.90
CA GLU A 90 -8.01 6.15 5.43
C GLU A 90 -7.89 6.02 6.96
N GLU A 91 -9.01 6.10 7.68
CA GLU A 91 -9.05 5.81 9.12
C GLU A 91 -8.60 4.37 9.40
N ALA A 92 -9.14 3.39 8.67
CA ALA A 92 -8.79 1.98 8.81
C ALA A 92 -7.30 1.72 8.51
N LYS A 93 -6.75 2.33 7.44
CA LYS A 93 -5.32 2.24 7.13
C LYS A 93 -4.45 2.82 8.24
N THR A 94 -4.84 3.97 8.77
CA THR A 94 -4.11 4.64 9.86
C THR A 94 -4.10 3.76 11.11
N GLN A 95 -5.25 3.21 11.50
CA GLN A 95 -5.36 2.30 12.63
C GLN A 95 -4.56 1.02 12.42
N ALA A 96 -4.64 0.41 11.24
CA ALA A 96 -3.86 -0.78 10.91
C ALA A 96 -2.35 -0.53 11.02
N LYS A 97 -1.89 0.63 10.53
CA LYS A 97 -0.49 1.05 10.68
C LYS A 97 -0.09 1.21 12.15
N GLN A 98 -0.92 1.87 12.95
CA GLN A 98 -0.65 2.04 14.38
C GLN A 98 -0.56 0.69 15.11
N ILE A 99 -1.48 -0.24 14.84
CA ILE A 99 -1.46 -1.59 15.42
C ILE A 99 -0.17 -2.32 15.03
N LEU A 100 0.23 -2.24 13.76
CA LEU A 100 1.44 -2.89 13.28
C LEU A 100 2.69 -2.30 13.94
N ASP A 101 2.77 -0.98 14.06
CA ASP A 101 3.90 -0.31 14.69
C ASP A 101 3.98 -0.64 16.19
N GLN A 102 2.85 -0.67 16.89
CA GLN A 102 2.77 -1.11 18.28
C GLN A 102 3.17 -2.58 18.44
N ALA A 103 2.68 -3.48 17.58
CA ALA A 103 3.02 -4.89 17.61
C ALA A 103 4.54 -5.12 17.40
N LYS A 104 5.16 -4.39 16.47
CA LYS A 104 6.61 -4.43 16.25
C LYS A 104 7.39 -3.94 17.47
N ALA A 105 6.96 -2.85 18.10
CA ALA A 105 7.60 -2.34 19.32
C ALA A 105 7.46 -3.34 20.48
N MET A 106 6.28 -3.93 20.67
CA MET A 106 6.06 -4.98 21.67
C MET A 106 6.92 -6.21 21.39
N GLN A 107 7.01 -6.64 20.13
CA GLN A 107 7.86 -7.77 19.73
C GLN A 107 9.34 -7.50 20.05
N ALA A 108 9.85 -6.31 19.72
CA ALA A 108 11.23 -5.94 20.03
C ALA A 108 11.50 -6.01 21.55
N ASN A 109 10.60 -5.44 22.35
CA ASN A 109 10.69 -5.50 23.82
C ASN A 109 10.58 -6.93 24.36
N MET A 110 9.69 -7.77 23.80
CA MET A 110 9.56 -9.17 24.21
C MET A 110 10.82 -9.96 23.90
N ILE A 111 11.44 -9.75 22.73
CA ILE A 111 12.70 -10.41 22.36
C ILE A 111 13.81 -9.99 23.32
N GLU A 112 13.94 -8.69 23.61
CA GLU A 112 14.92 -8.19 24.59
C GLU A 112 14.69 -8.80 25.99
N GLN A 113 13.43 -8.96 26.39
CA GLN A 113 13.03 -9.56 27.66
C GLN A 113 13.10 -11.08 27.70
N THR A 114 13.34 -11.77 26.58
CA THR A 114 13.47 -13.22 26.62
C THR A 114 14.76 -13.61 27.34
N GLU A 115 14.62 -14.50 28.33
CA GLU A 115 15.77 -15.07 29.04
C GLU A 115 16.77 -15.69 28.07
N VAL A 116 16.32 -16.20 26.91
CA VAL A 116 17.18 -16.74 25.86
C VAL A 116 18.15 -15.68 25.32
N TYR A 117 17.69 -14.46 25.02
CA TYR A 117 18.57 -13.38 24.55
C TYR A 117 19.58 -12.98 25.63
N ARG A 118 19.12 -12.83 26.88
CA ARG A 118 19.99 -12.49 28.01
C ARG A 118 21.04 -13.58 28.28
N LEU A 119 20.64 -14.85 28.24
CA LEU A 119 21.53 -16.00 28.39
C LEU A 119 22.53 -16.08 27.24
N ALA A 120 22.09 -15.87 26.00
CA ALA A 120 22.97 -15.87 24.84
C ALA A 120 24.00 -14.73 24.91
N GLU A 121 23.60 -13.53 25.33
CA GLU A 121 24.50 -12.39 25.52
C GLU A 121 25.50 -12.65 26.67
N ALA A 122 25.06 -13.24 27.77
CA ALA A 122 25.93 -13.65 28.86
C ALA A 122 26.96 -14.71 28.42
N GLN A 123 26.52 -15.75 27.70
CA GLN A 123 27.40 -16.78 27.15
C GLN A 123 28.39 -16.21 26.14
N ALA A 124 27.95 -15.31 25.26
CA ALA A 124 28.84 -14.66 24.30
C ALA A 124 29.93 -13.84 25.00
N ARG A 125 29.56 -13.11 26.07
CA ARG A 125 30.53 -12.39 26.92
C ARG A 125 31.53 -13.33 27.58
N GLU A 126 31.06 -14.45 28.13
CA GLU A 126 31.92 -15.44 28.78
C GLU A 126 32.91 -16.07 27.80
N ILE A 127 32.46 -16.46 26.60
CA ILE A 127 33.32 -17.01 25.54
C ILE A 127 34.39 -15.99 25.14
N LEU A 128 34.02 -14.71 24.96
CA LEU A 128 34.96 -13.65 24.61
C LEU A 128 36.04 -13.47 25.68
N GLU A 129 35.66 -13.50 26.95
CA GLU A 129 36.60 -13.29 28.04
C GLU A 129 37.50 -14.50 28.27
N SER A 130 36.95 -15.71 28.18
CA SER A 130 37.75 -16.94 28.16
C SER A 130 38.73 -16.96 26.99
N ALA A 131 38.32 -16.53 25.79
CA ALA A 131 39.20 -16.45 24.63
C ALA A 131 40.33 -15.42 24.81
N LYS A 132 40.04 -14.26 25.42
CA LYS A 132 41.07 -13.25 25.74
C LYS A 132 42.07 -13.76 26.77
N ASP A 133 41.59 -14.41 27.83
CA ASP A 133 42.46 -14.94 28.88
C ASP A 133 43.31 -16.10 28.34
N GLY A 134 42.74 -16.99 27.54
CA GLY A 134 43.50 -18.02 26.82
C GLY A 134 44.55 -17.42 25.90
N SER A 135 44.24 -16.35 25.16
CA SER A 135 45.22 -15.64 24.32
C SER A 135 46.36 -15.04 25.14
N ARG A 136 46.08 -14.46 26.31
CA ARG A 136 47.12 -13.95 27.22
C ARG A 136 48.01 -15.07 27.74
N GLN A 137 47.43 -16.18 28.16
CA GLN A 137 48.18 -17.34 28.65
C GLN A 137 49.08 -17.94 27.58
N ILE A 138 48.57 -18.12 26.35
CA ILE A 138 49.37 -18.61 25.22
C ILE A 138 50.56 -17.68 24.97
N ARG A 139 50.31 -16.37 24.98
CA ARG A 139 51.37 -15.38 24.73
C ARG A 139 52.44 -15.40 25.83
N GLN A 140 52.01 -15.48 27.09
CA GLN A 140 52.94 -15.59 28.22
C GLN A 140 53.74 -16.90 28.17
N GLY A 141 53.10 -18.03 27.91
CA GLY A 141 53.79 -19.32 27.78
C GLY A 141 54.78 -19.35 26.60
N ALA A 142 54.46 -18.66 25.50
CA ALA A 142 55.38 -18.51 24.38
C ALA A 142 56.61 -17.66 24.75
N ASP A 143 56.42 -16.58 25.51
CA ASP A 143 57.52 -15.74 25.99
C ASP A 143 58.42 -16.51 26.97
N GLU A 144 57.84 -17.28 27.89
CA GLU A 144 58.57 -18.15 28.83
C GLU A 144 59.37 -19.23 28.10
N TYR A 145 58.75 -19.91 27.12
CA TYR A 145 59.43 -20.91 26.30
C TYR A 145 60.58 -20.31 25.48
N ALA A 146 60.37 -19.14 24.87
CA ALA A 146 61.42 -18.44 24.14
C ALA A 146 62.61 -18.11 25.04
N HIS A 147 62.35 -17.69 26.28
CA HIS A 147 63.40 -17.42 27.25
C HIS A 147 64.19 -18.68 27.64
N GLU A 148 63.50 -19.80 27.85
CA GLU A 148 64.15 -21.08 28.14
C GLU A 148 65.05 -21.53 26.99
N VAL A 149 64.53 -21.49 25.76
CA VAL A 149 65.30 -21.85 24.55
C VAL A 149 66.52 -20.94 24.39
N LEU A 150 66.37 -19.63 24.57
CA LEU A 150 67.49 -18.68 24.51
C LEU A 150 68.55 -18.99 25.57
N THR A 151 68.14 -19.33 26.79
CA THR A 151 69.04 -19.74 27.87
C THR A 151 69.79 -21.03 27.53
N GLN A 152 69.12 -22.00 26.91
CA GLN A 152 69.79 -23.23 26.45
C GLN A 152 70.82 -22.95 25.36
N VAL A 153 70.49 -22.06 24.41
CA VAL A 153 71.41 -21.62 23.34
C VAL A 153 72.61 -20.89 23.92
N GLU A 154 72.41 -19.98 24.88
CA GLU A 154 73.49 -19.26 25.56
C GLU A 154 74.45 -20.22 26.27
N ASN A 155 73.92 -21.21 26.98
CA ASN A 155 74.73 -22.22 27.66
C ASN A 155 75.52 -23.09 26.67
N ALA A 156 74.92 -23.45 25.54
CA ALA A 156 75.60 -24.20 24.48
C ALA A 156 76.75 -23.38 23.86
N LEU A 157 76.50 -22.11 23.54
CA LEU A 157 77.52 -21.20 23.02
C LEU A 157 78.67 -20.99 24.01
N SER A 158 78.36 -20.85 25.30
CA SER A 158 79.37 -20.71 26.36
C SER A 158 80.31 -21.92 26.42
N LYS A 159 79.77 -23.15 26.28
CA LYS A 159 80.58 -24.38 26.21
C LYS A 159 81.49 -24.38 24.98
N VAL A 160 80.95 -24.06 23.81
CA VAL A 160 81.73 -23.99 22.56
C VAL A 160 82.84 -22.95 22.68
N MET A 161 82.53 -21.78 23.21
CA MET A 161 83.51 -20.71 23.44
C MET A 161 84.60 -21.14 24.41
N GLY A 162 84.26 -21.85 25.47
CA GLY A 162 85.23 -22.46 26.38
C GLY A 162 86.18 -23.45 25.69
N THR A 163 85.66 -24.31 24.81
CA THR A 163 86.49 -25.22 23.99
C THR A 163 87.44 -24.45 23.07
N VAL A 164 86.96 -23.39 22.41
CA VAL A 164 87.78 -22.54 21.53
C VAL A 164 88.87 -21.82 22.33
N GLN A 165 88.53 -21.25 23.50
CA GLN A 165 89.50 -20.58 24.38
C GLN A 165 90.58 -21.54 24.86
N ASN A 166 90.21 -22.73 25.34
CA ASN A 166 91.18 -23.75 25.75
C ASN A 166 92.09 -24.18 24.59
N GLY A 167 91.52 -24.38 23.39
CA GLY A 167 92.30 -24.69 22.20
C GLY A 167 93.29 -23.57 21.81
N LYS A 168 92.87 -22.31 21.96
CA LYS A 168 93.74 -21.15 21.75
C LYS A 168 94.89 -21.10 22.75
N SER A 169 94.62 -21.26 24.06
CA SER A 169 95.66 -21.28 25.10
C SER A 169 96.66 -22.40 24.85
N TYR A 170 96.20 -23.60 24.46
CA TYR A 170 97.08 -24.72 24.14
C TYR A 170 98.02 -24.42 22.96
N LEU A 171 97.51 -23.76 21.92
CA LEU A 171 98.31 -23.30 20.77
C LEU A 171 99.32 -22.23 21.17
N GLU A 172 98.95 -21.28 22.01
CA GLU A 172 99.85 -20.25 22.54
C GLU A 172 100.99 -20.87 23.34
N ASP A 173 100.67 -21.80 24.26
CA ASP A 173 101.67 -22.55 25.04
C ASP A 173 102.59 -23.36 24.14
N TYR A 174 102.04 -24.09 23.16
CA TYR A 174 102.82 -24.87 22.20
C TYR A 174 103.78 -23.98 21.39
N LEU A 175 103.32 -22.81 20.93
CA LEU A 175 104.14 -21.85 20.20
C LEU A 175 105.25 -21.26 21.07
N HIS A 176 104.97 -20.99 22.35
CA HIS A 176 105.97 -20.55 23.33
C HIS A 176 107.06 -21.61 23.53
N HIS A 177 106.68 -22.87 23.75
CA HIS A 177 107.63 -23.97 23.91
C HIS A 177 108.47 -24.19 22.63
N ARG A 178 107.86 -24.10 21.44
CA ARG A 178 108.58 -24.23 20.15
C ARG A 178 109.58 -23.09 19.92
N ALA A 179 109.28 -21.88 20.39
CA ALA A 179 110.19 -20.73 20.28
C ALA A 179 111.41 -20.87 21.20
N VAL A 180 111.25 -21.51 22.37
CA VAL A 180 112.33 -21.78 23.33
C VAL A 180 113.28 -22.88 22.81
N VAL A 181 112.77 -23.93 22.17
CA VAL A 181 113.58 -25.05 21.64
C VAL A 181 114.39 -24.69 20.38
N ARG A 182 114.10 -23.56 19.72
CA ARG A 182 114.81 -23.08 18.53
C ARG A 182 115.94 -22.06 18.81
N ARG A 183 116.27 -21.78 20.07
CA ARG A 183 117.44 -20.99 20.49
C ARG A 183 118.50 -21.89 21.10
#